data_AF-A0A1H2XHZ7-F1
#
_entry.id   AF-A0A1H2XHZ7-F1
#
_cell.length_a   1.000
_cell.length_b   1.000
_cell.length_c   1.000
_cell.angle_alpha   90.00
_cell.angle_beta   90.00
_cell.angle_gamma   90.00
#
_symmetry.space_group_name_H-M   'P 1'
#
loop_
_entity.id
_entity.type
_entity.pdbx_description
1 polymer ?
#
loop_
_entity_poly.entity_id
_entity_poly.type
_entity_poly.pdbx_seq_one_letter_code
_entity_poly.pdbx_strand_id
1 'polypeptide(L)'
;MNEPLGPSGHEDSFSRDNLPPAALWPKIDLGPFRYPEWLNIGHELTDRMVQHGHGDRVALIGNGRQRTYKELSDWTNRIARTLVEDYGVKPGNRVLIRSANNPAMVAC
;
A
#
# COMPACT_ATOMS: atom_id res chain seq x y z
N MET A 1 12.46 -27.33 1.09
CA MET A 1 12.91 -25.99 0.67
C MET A 1 11.67 -25.21 0.28
N ASN A 2 11.47 -24.00 0.79
CA ASN A 2 10.33 -23.18 0.39
C ASN A 2 10.45 -22.84 -1.11
N GLU A 3 9.32 -22.77 -1.82
CA GLU A 3 9.31 -22.31 -3.21
C GLU A 3 9.93 -20.91 -3.32
N PRO A 4 10.68 -20.63 -4.40
CA PRO A 4 11.30 -19.31 -4.57
C PRO A 4 10.21 -18.25 -4.73
N LEU A 5 10.16 -17.33 -3.76
CA LEU A 5 9.26 -16.18 -3.82
C LEU A 5 9.73 -15.20 -4.90
N GLY A 6 8.76 -14.58 -5.59
CA GLY A 6 9.03 -13.53 -6.58
C GLY A 6 9.77 -12.31 -6.01
N PRO A 7 10.10 -11.31 -6.86
CA PRO A 7 10.85 -10.13 -6.44
C PRO A 7 10.14 -9.39 -5.29
N SER A 8 10.92 -8.68 -4.46
CA SER A 8 10.39 -7.79 -3.42
C SER A 8 11.16 -6.48 -3.42
N GLY A 9 10.44 -5.38 -3.21
CA GLY A 9 11.03 -4.07 -2.96
C GLY A 9 11.35 -3.83 -1.47
N HIS A 10 11.13 -4.81 -0.59
CA HIS A 10 11.45 -4.68 0.84
C HIS A 10 12.94 -4.90 1.08
N GLU A 11 13.59 -3.91 1.70
CA GLU A 11 14.97 -4.02 2.18
C GLU A 11 15.01 -4.81 3.50
N ASP A 12 14.02 -4.60 4.37
CA ASP A 12 13.80 -5.40 5.58
C ASP A 12 13.05 -6.69 5.23
N SER A 13 13.73 -7.84 5.28
CA SER A 13 13.22 -9.16 4.90
C SER A 13 12.43 -9.88 6.00
N PHE A 14 12.25 -9.28 7.19
CA PHE A 14 11.69 -9.96 8.36
C PHE A 14 10.42 -10.78 8.06
N SER A 15 9.41 -10.18 7.42
CA SER A 15 8.15 -10.89 7.13
C SER A 15 8.34 -12.07 6.16
N ARG A 16 9.22 -11.91 5.17
CA ARG A 16 9.52 -12.94 4.18
C ARG A 16 10.30 -14.11 4.80
N ASP A 17 11.23 -13.81 5.69
CA ASP A 17 12.08 -14.81 6.36
C ASP A 17 11.32 -15.60 7.42
N ASN A 18 10.22 -15.05 7.93
CA ASN A 18 9.40 -15.65 8.99
C ASN A 18 8.07 -16.24 8.46
N LEU A 19 7.94 -16.46 7.15
CA LEU A 19 6.80 -17.19 6.59
C LEU A 19 6.79 -18.63 7.11
N PRO A 20 5.60 -19.23 7.31
CA PRO A 20 5.51 -20.64 7.66
C PRO A 20 6.10 -21.52 6.53
N PRO A 21 6.36 -22.82 6.78
CA PRO A 21 6.71 -23.76 5.71
C PRO A 21 5.71 -23.68 4.55
N ALA A 22 6.19 -23.75 3.30
CA ALA A 22 5.36 -23.60 2.11
C ALA A 22 4.14 -24.55 2.05
N ALA A 23 4.25 -25.74 2.64
CA ALA A 23 3.14 -26.71 2.75
C ALA A 23 1.94 -26.20 3.57
N LEU A 24 2.14 -25.16 4.41
CA LEU A 24 1.10 -24.52 5.21
C LEU A 24 0.53 -23.25 4.54
N TRP A 25 1.05 -22.86 3.38
CA TRP A 25 0.58 -21.66 2.69
C TRP A 25 -0.81 -21.89 2.09
N PRO A 26 -1.69 -20.88 2.09
CA PRO A 26 -2.96 -20.98 1.39
C PRO A 26 -2.72 -21.06 -0.11
N LYS A 27 -3.54 -21.85 -0.80
CA LYS A 27 -3.63 -21.77 -2.26
C LYS A 27 -4.43 -20.52 -2.62
N ILE A 28 -3.77 -19.55 -3.22
CA ILE A 28 -4.41 -18.31 -3.68
C ILE A 28 -4.98 -18.57 -5.08
N ASP A 29 -6.30 -18.70 -5.18
CA ASP A 29 -6.99 -18.73 -6.47
C ASP A 29 -7.32 -17.30 -6.92
N LEU A 30 -6.58 -16.83 -7.91
CA LEU A 30 -6.79 -15.51 -8.52
C LEU A 30 -7.85 -15.53 -9.64
N GLY A 31 -8.40 -16.70 -9.99
CA GLY A 31 -9.39 -16.85 -11.06
C GLY A 31 -8.98 -16.13 -12.37
N PRO A 32 -9.80 -15.19 -12.88
CA PRO A 32 -9.50 -14.47 -14.12
C PRO A 32 -8.49 -13.33 -13.94
N PHE A 33 -8.14 -12.95 -12.72
CA PHE A 33 -7.26 -11.80 -12.49
C PHE A 33 -5.81 -12.14 -12.90
N ARG A 34 -5.15 -11.15 -13.51
CA ARG A 34 -3.76 -11.24 -13.99
C ARG A 34 -3.01 -10.02 -13.45
N TYR A 35 -2.47 -10.16 -12.25
CA TYR A 35 -1.59 -9.15 -11.67
C TYR A 35 -0.18 -9.26 -12.27
N PRO A 36 0.55 -8.15 -12.44
CA PRO A 36 1.95 -8.20 -12.81
C PRO A 36 2.78 -8.84 -11.70
N GLU A 37 3.96 -9.35 -12.04
CA GLU A 37 4.88 -9.96 -11.07
C GLU A 37 5.34 -8.98 -9.97
N TRP A 38 5.33 -7.67 -10.26
CA TRP A 38 5.70 -6.63 -9.32
C TRP A 38 4.67 -5.50 -9.37
N LEU A 39 4.09 -5.17 -8.22
CA LEU A 39 2.99 -4.23 -8.07
C LEU A 39 3.18 -3.40 -6.79
N ASN A 40 2.99 -2.08 -6.88
CA ASN A 40 2.82 -1.22 -5.72
C ASN A 40 1.35 -0.80 -5.64
N ILE A 41 0.58 -1.45 -4.74
CA ILE A 41 -0.85 -1.18 -4.60
C ILE A 41 -1.15 0.25 -4.15
N GLY A 42 -0.27 0.85 -3.34
CA GLY A 42 -0.43 2.24 -2.91
C GLY A 42 -0.38 3.19 -4.11
N HIS A 43 0.59 2.99 -5.01
CA HIS A 43 0.70 3.77 -6.25
C HIS A 43 -0.50 3.58 -7.18
N GLU A 44 -0.93 2.34 -7.42
CA GLU A 44 -2.05 2.02 -8.32
C GLU A 44 -3.38 2.59 -7.84
N LEU A 45 -3.61 2.63 -6.52
CA LEU A 45 -4.85 3.15 -5.94
C LEU A 45 -4.84 4.67 -5.72
N THR A 46 -3.69 5.35 -5.86
CA THR A 46 -3.56 6.79 -5.62
C THR A 46 -3.03 7.52 -6.84
N ASP A 47 -1.71 7.70 -6.98
CA ASP A 47 -1.05 8.46 -8.04
C ASP A 47 -1.51 8.02 -9.44
N ARG A 48 -1.67 6.72 -9.67
CA ARG A 48 -2.12 6.17 -10.95
C ARG A 48 -3.55 6.58 -11.30
N MET A 49 -4.43 6.74 -10.30
CA MET A 49 -5.78 7.25 -10.51
C MET A 49 -5.74 8.71 -10.98
N VAL A 50 -4.85 9.52 -10.40
CA VAL A 50 -4.65 10.91 -10.85
C VAL A 50 -4.10 10.93 -12.28
N GLN A 51 -3.10 10.10 -12.59
CA GLN A 51 -2.52 9.97 -13.95
C GLN A 51 -3.56 9.55 -14.99
N HIS A 52 -4.53 8.72 -14.62
CA HIS A 52 -5.66 8.32 -15.48
C HIS A 52 -6.78 9.38 -15.57
N GLY A 53 -6.57 10.59 -15.05
CA GLY A 53 -7.54 11.68 -15.14
C GLY A 53 -8.69 11.58 -14.14
N HIS A 54 -8.53 10.79 -13.06
CA HIS A 54 -9.51 10.72 -11.97
C HIS A 54 -9.22 11.69 -10.82
N GLY A 55 -8.23 12.58 -10.98
CA GLY A 55 -7.77 13.49 -9.93
C GLY A 55 -8.89 14.29 -9.24
N ASP A 56 -9.84 14.82 -9.99
CA ASP A 56 -10.96 15.62 -9.46
C ASP A 56 -12.15 14.78 -8.97
N ARG A 57 -12.12 13.45 -9.18
CA ARG A 57 -13.18 12.56 -8.67
C ARG A 57 -13.05 12.40 -7.17
N VAL A 58 -14.19 12.29 -6.49
CA VAL A 58 -14.25 12.03 -5.05
C VAL A 58 -13.69 10.64 -4.76
N ALA A 59 -12.68 10.56 -3.90
CA ALA A 59 -12.07 9.34 -3.40
C ALA A 59 -12.60 8.97 -2.02
N LEU A 60 -12.75 9.95 -1.12
CA LEU A 60 -13.15 9.74 0.27
C LEU A 60 -14.27 10.68 0.69
N ILE A 61 -15.21 10.17 1.49
CA ILE A 61 -16.28 10.93 2.11
C ILE A 61 -16.26 10.61 3.61
N GLY A 62 -16.12 11.62 4.47
CA GLY A 62 -16.12 11.43 5.92
C GLY A 62 -15.87 12.72 6.69
N ASN A 63 -16.31 12.77 7.95
CA ASN A 63 -16.16 13.93 8.85
C ASN A 63 -16.67 15.26 8.24
N GLY A 64 -17.80 15.20 7.52
CA GLY A 64 -18.39 16.37 6.87
C GLY A 64 -17.59 16.90 5.67
N ARG A 65 -16.60 16.15 5.17
CA ARG A 65 -15.75 16.54 4.05
C ARG A 65 -15.73 15.44 2.98
N GLN A 66 -15.53 15.88 1.75
CA GLN A 66 -15.19 15.03 0.63
C GLN A 66 -13.75 15.36 0.22
N ARG A 67 -13.00 14.34 -0.16
CA ARG A 67 -11.65 14.51 -0.71
C ARG A 67 -11.55 13.87 -2.08
N THR A 68 -10.86 14.54 -2.99
CA THR A 68 -10.61 14.01 -4.33
C THR A 68 -9.43 13.02 -4.34
N TYR A 69 -9.25 12.27 -5.44
CA TYR A 69 -8.07 11.42 -5.61
C TYR A 69 -6.78 12.23 -5.61
N LYS A 70 -6.78 13.45 -6.16
CA LYS A 70 -5.63 14.34 -6.10
C LYS A 70 -5.27 14.68 -4.65
N GLU A 71 -6.25 15.08 -3.85
CA GLU A 71 -6.02 15.41 -2.44
C GLU A 71 -5.58 14.21 -1.61
N LEU A 72 -6.10 13.02 -1.92
CA LEU A 72 -5.67 11.77 -1.29
C LEU A 72 -4.21 11.46 -1.63
N SER A 73 -3.84 11.44 -2.91
CA SER A 73 -2.45 11.17 -3.35
C SER A 73 -1.47 12.20 -2.79
N ASP A 74 -1.81 13.49 -2.81
CA ASP A 74 -0.99 14.54 -2.19
C ASP A 74 -0.79 14.31 -0.69
N TRP A 75 -1.83 13.85 0.02
CA TRP A 75 -1.76 13.61 1.46
C TRP A 75 -0.92 12.36 1.78
N THR A 76 -1.16 11.25 1.11
CA THR A 76 -0.39 10.00 1.25
C THR A 76 1.09 10.24 0.97
N ASN A 77 1.42 10.94 -0.12
CA ASN A 77 2.82 11.24 -0.48
C ASN A 77 3.51 12.13 0.57
N ARG A 78 2.80 13.07 1.20
CA ARG A 78 3.36 13.87 2.30
C ARG A 78 3.64 13.03 3.54
N ILE A 79 2.73 12.13 3.91
CA ILE A 79 2.95 11.21 5.04
C ILE A 79 4.15 10.31 4.75
N ALA A 80 4.18 9.68 3.58
CA ALA A 80 5.27 8.80 3.15
C ALA A 80 6.62 9.52 3.17
N ARG A 81 6.68 10.76 2.66
CA ARG A 81 7.88 11.57 2.69
C ARG A 81 8.39 11.81 4.12
N THR A 82 7.52 12.23 5.04
CA THR A 82 7.91 12.42 6.45
C THR A 82 8.38 11.11 7.09
N LEU A 83 7.72 9.98 6.82
CA LEU A 83 8.16 8.68 7.33
C LEU A 83 9.57 8.31 6.84
N VAL A 84 9.87 8.53 5.56
CA VAL A 84 11.16 8.19 4.97
C VAL A 84 12.25 9.19 5.37
N GLU A 85 12.02 10.50 5.19
CA GLU A 85 13.03 11.54 5.38
C GLU A 85 13.30 11.84 6.85
N ASP A 86 12.24 11.95 7.69
CA ASP A 86 12.37 12.42 9.07
C ASP A 86 12.51 11.26 10.06
N TYR A 87 11.80 10.15 9.81
CA TYR A 87 11.78 8.98 10.71
C TYR A 87 12.63 7.80 10.21
N GLY A 88 13.22 7.91 9.02
CA GLY A 88 14.12 6.90 8.47
C GLY A 88 13.45 5.56 8.16
N VAL A 89 12.13 5.54 7.93
CA VAL A 89 11.38 4.33 7.57
C VAL A 89 11.88 3.80 6.23
N LYS A 90 12.19 2.50 6.19
CA LYS A 90 12.65 1.80 4.99
C LYS A 90 11.61 0.80 4.47
N PRO A 91 11.66 0.46 3.17
CA PRO A 91 10.81 -0.60 2.62
C PRO A 91 10.92 -1.90 3.41
N GLY A 92 9.78 -2.44 3.86
CA GLY A 92 9.69 -3.65 4.68
C GLY A 92 9.61 -3.40 6.20
N ASN A 93 9.89 -2.18 6.67
CA ASN A 93 9.65 -1.82 8.06
C ASN A 93 8.15 -1.88 8.39
N ARG A 94 7.85 -2.14 9.66
CA ARG A 94 6.49 -2.29 10.17
C ARG A 94 6.09 -1.03 10.94
N VAL A 95 5.01 -0.39 10.53
CA VAL A 95 4.44 0.79 11.18
C VAL A 95 3.08 0.43 11.75
N LEU A 96 2.87 0.63 13.05
CA LEU A 96 1.58 0.41 13.69
C LEU A 96 0.64 1.58 13.37
N ILE A 97 -0.48 1.28 12.69
CA ILE A 97 -1.56 2.25 12.48
C ILE A 97 -2.63 2.03 13.55
N ARG A 98 -2.87 3.04 14.38
CA ARG A 98 -3.95 3.06 15.36
C ARG A 98 -4.87 4.25 15.08
N SER A 99 -6.03 3.99 14.49
CA SER A 99 -7.01 5.03 14.13
C SER A 99 -8.45 4.53 14.26
N ALA A 100 -9.39 5.47 14.39
CA ALA A 100 -10.81 5.23 14.12
C ALA A 100 -11.08 5.18 12.60
N ASN A 101 -12.30 4.79 12.21
CA ASN A 101 -12.74 4.79 10.81
C ASN A 101 -12.97 6.23 10.33
N ASN A 102 -11.92 6.86 9.81
CA ASN A 102 -11.94 8.23 9.31
C ASN A 102 -11.03 8.36 8.07
N PRO A 103 -11.18 9.44 7.26
CA PRO A 103 -10.38 9.59 6.04
C PRO A 103 -8.85 9.62 6.24
N ALA A 104 -8.36 9.98 7.44
CA ALA A 104 -6.92 9.97 7.72
C ALA A 104 -6.37 8.55 7.79
N MET A 105 -7.17 7.59 8.26
CA MET A 105 -6.79 6.17 8.28
C MET A 105 -6.50 5.64 6.88
N VAL A 106 -7.22 6.12 5.87
CA VAL A 106 -7.08 5.68 4.47
C VAL A 106 -5.88 6.31 3.77
N ALA A 107 -5.40 7.46 4.27
CA ALA A 107 -4.26 8.16 3.68
C ALA A 107 -2.89 7.60 4.12
N CYS A 108 -2.86 6.84 5.21
CA CYS A 108 -1.67 6.16 5.75
C CYS A 108 -1.44 4.81 5.06
#